data_AF-A0A0N7KQZ0-F1
#
_entry.id   AF-A0A0N7KQZ0-F1
#
_cell.length_a   1.000
_cell.length_b   1.000
_cell.length_c   1.000
_cell.angle_alpha   90.00
_cell.angle_beta   90.00
_cell.angle_gamma   90.00
#
_symmetry.space_group_name_H-M   'P 1'
#
loop_
_entity.id
_entity.type
_entity.pdbx_description
1 polymer ?
#
loop_
_entity_poly.entity_id
_entity_poly.type
_entity_poly.pdbx_seq_one_letter_code
_entity_poly.pdbx_strand_id
1 'polypeptide(L)'
;YDWANAPPCSGPRKSGLARVVAVDEMREAPCKASVLFPRSGGNIHSLTAVTPCALLDVLAPPYAEDLGRPSTYFSDIPIPSLPGFAVLEEADLPDGFRVAGAPYVGPELTIDMDSMYN
;
A
#
# COMPACT_ATOMS: atom_id res chain seq x y z
N TYR A 1 5.47 -0.13 6.60
CA TYR A 1 6.24 -1.32 6.96
C TYR A 1 6.92 -1.91 5.73
N ASP A 2 8.09 -2.51 5.93
CA ASP A 2 8.76 -3.39 4.97
C ASP A 2 8.98 -4.74 5.65
N TRP A 3 8.87 -5.86 4.93
CA TRP A 3 9.21 -7.17 5.51
C TRP A 3 10.67 -7.20 5.98
N ALA A 4 10.92 -7.73 7.18
CA ALA A 4 12.27 -7.81 7.73
C ALA A 4 13.12 -8.87 7.01
N ASN A 5 12.47 -9.95 6.55
CA ASN A 5 13.05 -11.03 5.76
C ASN A 5 12.20 -11.23 4.49
N ALA A 6 12.46 -12.28 3.71
CA ALA A 6 11.55 -12.67 2.63
C ALA A 6 10.12 -12.82 3.16
N PRO A 7 9.09 -12.38 2.40
CA PRO A 7 7.71 -12.51 2.83
C PRO A 7 7.42 -13.97 3.18
N PRO A 8 6.64 -14.21 4.24
CA PRO A 8 6.37 -15.56 4.73
C PRO A 8 5.76 -16.42 3.62
N CYS A 9 6.48 -17.47 3.27
CA CYS A 9 5.99 -18.54 2.41
C CYS A 9 5.43 -19.65 3.31
N SER A 10 4.25 -20.16 2.93
CA SER A 10 3.58 -21.36 3.45
C SER A 10 2.84 -21.22 4.80
N GLY A 11 1.57 -20.85 4.69
CA GLY A 11 0.53 -20.95 5.71
C GLY A 11 -0.83 -20.62 5.06
N PRO A 12 -1.98 -20.99 5.66
CA PRO A 12 -3.30 -20.61 5.15
C PRO A 12 -3.51 -19.08 5.15
N ARG A 13 -2.77 -18.35 5.98
CA ARG A 13 -2.67 -16.88 6.02
C ARG A 13 -1.19 -16.48 6.04
N LYS A 14 -0.81 -15.45 5.30
CA LYS A 14 0.55 -14.90 5.32
C LYS A 14 0.79 -14.19 6.66
N SER A 15 1.82 -14.56 7.41
CA SER A 15 2.19 -13.88 8.67
C SER A 15 3.71 -13.78 8.81
N GLY A 16 4.24 -12.61 9.16
CA GLY A 16 5.69 -12.40 9.20
C GLY A 16 6.15 -11.17 9.96
N LEU A 17 7.45 -11.12 10.24
CA LEU A 17 8.08 -9.97 10.90
C LEU A 17 8.30 -8.84 9.89
N ALA A 18 7.86 -7.63 10.24
CA ALA A 18 8.05 -6.44 9.43
C ALA A 18 8.73 -5.33 10.23
N ARG A 19 9.61 -4.60 9.56
CA ARG A 19 10.21 -3.36 10.05
C ARG A 19 9.23 -2.22 9.86
N VAL A 20 9.09 -1.42 10.90
CA VAL A 20 8.36 -0.15 10.87
C VAL A 20 9.17 0.86 10.06
N VAL A 21 8.55 1.44 9.04
CA VAL A 21 9.20 2.41 8.13
C VAL A 21 8.82 3.85 8.50
N ALA A 22 7.54 4.04 8.82
CA ALA A 22 6.96 5.29 9.27
C ALA A 22 5.81 4.93 10.23
N VAL A 23 5.58 5.76 11.24
CA VAL A 23 4.48 5.65 12.22
C VAL A 23 3.86 7.03 12.35
N ASP A 24 2.54 7.10 12.23
CA ASP A 24 1.76 8.32 12.49
C ASP A 24 2.29 9.58 11.78
N GLU A 25 2.85 9.41 10.58
CA GLU A 25 3.30 10.55 9.78
C GLU A 25 2.10 11.30 9.20
N MET A 26 1.88 12.51 9.69
CA MET A 26 0.87 13.41 9.13
C MET A 26 1.33 13.93 7.75
N ARG A 27 0.42 13.85 6.77
CA ARG A 27 0.64 14.37 5.42
C ARG A 27 -0.42 15.41 5.09
N GLU A 28 0.04 16.62 4.77
CA GLU A 28 -0.81 17.76 4.44
C GLU A 28 -0.31 18.42 3.15
N ALA A 29 -1.23 18.91 2.32
CA ALA A 29 -0.86 19.64 1.12
C ALA A 29 -0.34 21.05 1.48
N PRO A 30 0.72 21.55 0.82
CA PRO A 30 1.51 20.88 -0.22
C PRO A 30 2.53 19.90 0.38
N CYS A 31 2.60 18.69 -0.16
CA CYS A 31 3.61 17.70 0.22
C CYS A 31 4.37 17.18 -1.00
N LYS A 32 5.59 16.68 -0.76
CA LYS A 32 6.33 15.91 -1.77
C LYS A 32 5.65 14.55 -1.96
N ALA A 33 5.69 14.04 -3.19
CA ALA A 33 5.28 12.68 -3.47
C ALA A 33 6.17 11.68 -2.69
N SER A 34 5.53 10.64 -2.17
CA SER A 34 6.22 9.49 -1.57
C SER A 34 6.41 8.41 -2.63
N VAL A 35 7.47 7.60 -2.51
CA VAL A 35 7.75 6.49 -3.41
C VAL A 35 8.01 5.24 -2.57
N LEU A 36 7.36 4.14 -2.94
CA LEU A 36 7.55 2.82 -2.36
C LEU A 36 7.94 1.83 -3.46
N PHE A 37 8.72 0.82 -3.07
CA PHE A 37 9.26 -0.21 -3.95
C PHE A 37 8.80 -1.59 -3.46
N PRO A 38 8.87 -2.65 -4.30
CA PRO A 38 8.38 -3.99 -3.93
C PRO A 38 8.93 -4.58 -2.62
N ARG A 39 10.09 -4.11 -2.13
CA ARG A 39 10.72 -4.57 -0.88
C ARG A 39 11.28 -3.44 0.00
N SER A 40 10.95 -2.18 -0.28
CA SER A 40 11.48 -1.06 0.50
C SER A 40 10.61 0.18 0.40
N GLY A 41 10.79 1.11 1.34
CA GLY A 41 10.11 2.41 1.31
C GLY A 41 8.68 2.36 1.85
N GLY A 42 8.30 1.29 2.54
CA GLY A 42 6.96 1.16 3.13
C GLY A 42 5.97 0.51 2.18
N ASN A 43 6.36 -0.61 1.53
CA ASN A 43 5.49 -1.32 0.59
C ASN A 43 4.14 -1.72 1.21
N ILE A 44 4.11 -1.92 2.53
CA ILE A 44 2.90 -2.16 3.30
C ILE A 44 2.59 -0.90 4.10
N HIS A 45 1.45 -0.28 3.88
CA HIS A 45 1.09 0.98 4.53
C HIS A 45 -0.41 1.04 4.81
N SER A 46 -0.77 1.91 5.75
CA SER A 46 -2.14 2.28 6.07
C SER A 46 -2.24 3.80 6.03
N LEU A 47 -3.38 4.29 5.54
CA LEU A 47 -3.67 5.71 5.40
C LEU A 47 -4.98 5.98 6.14
N THR A 48 -4.96 6.95 7.03
CA THR A 48 -6.14 7.39 7.77
C THR A 48 -6.40 8.86 7.46
N ALA A 49 -7.57 9.15 6.88
CA ALA A 49 -7.98 10.51 6.60
C ALA A 49 -8.38 11.23 7.91
N VAL A 50 -7.63 12.25 8.30
CA VAL A 50 -7.97 13.13 9.45
C VAL A 50 -9.01 14.18 9.06
N THR A 51 -8.93 14.65 7.81
CA THR A 51 -9.89 15.56 7.17
C THR A 51 -10.26 14.99 5.79
N PRO A 52 -11.35 15.47 5.14
CA PRO A 52 -11.61 15.12 3.75
C PRO A 52 -10.40 15.45 2.88
N CYS A 53 -9.81 14.43 2.27
CA CYS A 53 -8.58 14.55 1.50
C CYS A 53 -8.68 13.78 0.17
N ALA A 54 -7.80 14.12 -0.75
CA ALA A 54 -7.61 13.40 -2.00
C ALA A 54 -6.19 12.81 -2.03
N LEU A 55 -6.09 11.55 -2.44
CA LEU A 55 -4.83 10.85 -2.70
C LEU A 55 -4.75 10.57 -4.20
N LEU A 56 -3.57 10.77 -4.78
CA LEU A 56 -3.26 10.39 -6.15
C LEU A 56 -2.13 9.36 -6.12
N ASP A 57 -2.43 8.13 -6.52
CA ASP A 57 -1.46 7.05 -6.62
C ASP A 57 -1.19 6.67 -8.07
N VAL A 58 0.08 6.43 -8.38
CA VAL A 58 0.55 5.88 -9.66
C VAL A 58 1.16 4.50 -9.39
N LEU A 59 0.55 3.46 -9.95
CA LEU A 59 0.98 2.07 -9.75
C LEU A 59 1.73 1.56 -10.99
N ALA A 60 2.92 0.99 -10.78
CA ALA A 60 3.75 0.45 -11.86
C ALA A 60 4.41 -0.87 -11.44
N PRO A 61 3.90 -2.05 -11.88
CA PRO A 61 2.64 -2.26 -12.61
C PRO A 61 1.40 -2.16 -11.70
N PRO A 62 0.19 -2.06 -12.26
CA PRO A 62 -1.04 -2.16 -11.48
C PRO A 62 -1.26 -3.56 -10.90
N TYR A 63 -2.13 -3.64 -9.90
CA TYR A 63 -2.65 -4.91 -9.38
C TYR A 63 -3.29 -5.74 -10.49
N ALA A 64 -3.12 -7.05 -10.39
CA ALA A 64 -3.67 -8.03 -11.31
C ALA A 64 -3.64 -9.38 -10.60
N GLU A 65 -4.79 -9.80 -10.07
CA GLU A 65 -4.90 -11.01 -9.26
C GLU A 65 -4.58 -12.27 -10.06
N ASP A 66 -5.05 -12.32 -11.32
CA ASP A 66 -4.77 -13.35 -12.31
C ASP A 66 -3.27 -13.48 -12.67
N LEU A 67 -2.52 -12.37 -12.54
CA LEU A 67 -1.07 -12.33 -12.73
C LEU A 67 -0.28 -12.41 -11.41
N GLY A 68 -0.93 -12.82 -10.32
CA GLY A 68 -0.27 -13.02 -9.01
C GLY A 68 0.10 -11.74 -8.28
N ARG A 69 -0.55 -10.61 -8.60
CA ARG A 69 -0.39 -9.30 -7.94
C ARG A 69 -1.70 -8.87 -7.25
N PRO A 70 -2.21 -9.64 -6.26
CA PRO A 70 -3.38 -9.23 -5.50
C PRO A 70 -3.04 -8.06 -4.56
N SER A 71 -4.07 -7.33 -4.14
CA SER A 71 -3.98 -6.44 -2.99
C SER A 71 -4.31 -7.24 -1.72
N THR A 72 -3.30 -7.50 -0.88
CA THR A 72 -3.44 -8.26 0.38
C THR A 72 -3.45 -7.31 1.57
N TYR A 73 -4.39 -7.51 2.49
CA TYR A 73 -4.55 -6.71 3.70
C TYR A 73 -3.89 -7.40 4.89
N PHE A 74 -3.39 -6.59 5.83
CA PHE A 74 -2.68 -7.08 7.01
C PHE A 74 -3.16 -6.33 8.26
N SER A 75 -3.22 -7.05 9.38
CA SER A 75 -3.27 -6.46 10.72
C SER A 75 -1.88 -6.46 11.32
N ASP A 76 -1.49 -5.38 12.00
CA ASP A 76 -0.21 -5.32 12.69
C ASP A 76 -0.36 -5.64 14.19
N ILE A 77 0.58 -6.43 14.70
CA ILE A 77 0.67 -6.85 16.09
C ILE A 77 2.00 -6.31 16.63
N PRO A 78 1.97 -5.25 17.45
CA PRO A 78 3.17 -4.69 18.04
C PRO A 78 3.93 -5.71 18.90
N ILE A 79 5.26 -5.64 18.89
CA ILE A 79 6.11 -6.49 19.73
C ILE A 79 6.74 -5.59 20.82
N PRO A 80 6.21 -5.58 22.06
CA PRO A 80 6.67 -4.65 23.10
C PRO A 80 8.17 -4.75 23.40
N SER A 81 8.75 -5.94 23.25
CA SER A 81 10.17 -6.21 23.49
C SER A 81 11.08 -5.89 22.30
N LEU A 82 10.53 -5.55 21.12
CA LEU A 82 11.30 -5.29 19.90
C LEU A 82 10.77 -4.02 19.19
N PRO A 83 11.13 -2.82 19.70
CA PRO A 83 10.73 -1.56 19.07
C PRO A 83 11.19 -1.46 17.61
N GLY A 84 10.36 -0.83 16.77
CA GLY A 84 10.62 -0.70 15.34
C GLY A 84 10.25 -1.94 14.51
N PHE A 85 9.66 -2.96 15.13
CA PHE A 85 9.14 -4.15 14.46
C PHE A 85 7.72 -4.47 14.90
N ALA A 86 6.98 -5.13 14.01
CA ALA A 86 5.67 -5.69 14.26
C ALA A 86 5.54 -7.04 13.55
N VAL A 87 4.67 -7.91 14.04
CA VAL A 87 4.19 -9.05 13.24
C VAL A 87 3.02 -8.55 12.40
N LEU A 88 3.05 -8.81 11.10
CA LEU A 88 1.93 -8.54 10.21
C LEU A 88 1.26 -9.86 9.85
N GLU A 89 -0.06 -9.92 10.00
CA GLU A 89 -0.85 -11.11 9.68
C GLU A 89 -1.93 -10.78 8.65
N GLU A 90 -2.08 -11.63 7.64
CA GLU A 90 -3.08 -11.49 6.60
C GLU A 90 -4.48 -11.48 7.20
N ALA A 91 -5.20 -10.40 6.90
CA ALA A 91 -6.50 -10.10 7.44
C ALA A 91 -7.51 -9.99 6.30
N ASP A 92 -8.74 -10.34 6.61
CA ASP A 92 -9.86 -10.02 5.73
C ASP A 92 -10.14 -8.52 5.80
N LEU A 93 -10.76 -7.99 4.75
CA LEU A 93 -11.24 -6.62 4.75
C LEU A 93 -12.26 -6.43 5.89
N PRO A 94 -12.15 -5.35 6.70
CA PRO A 94 -13.17 -5.04 7.69
C PRO A 94 -14.55 -4.80 7.05
N ASP A 95 -15.63 -5.21 7.72
CA ASP A 95 -17.02 -5.09 7.21
C ASP A 95 -17.42 -3.65 6.80
N GLY A 96 -16.76 -2.63 7.36
CA GLY A 96 -17.00 -1.22 7.06
C GLY A 96 -16.17 -0.64 5.92
N PHE A 97 -15.17 -1.37 5.40
CA PHE A 97 -14.31 -0.86 4.33
C PHE A 97 -15.03 -0.94 2.98
N ARG A 98 -15.18 0.20 2.31
CA ARG A 98 -15.89 0.29 1.03
C ARG A 98 -15.13 1.19 0.08
N VAL A 99 -14.97 0.72 -1.16
CA VAL A 99 -14.44 1.51 -2.28
C VAL A 99 -15.54 1.62 -3.33
N ALA A 100 -15.96 2.84 -3.62
CA ALA A 100 -16.93 3.13 -4.67
C ALA A 100 -16.22 3.80 -5.84
N GLY A 101 -16.24 3.15 -7.00
CA GLY A 101 -15.72 3.74 -8.23
C GLY A 101 -16.63 4.85 -8.77
N ALA A 102 -16.03 5.88 -9.36
CA ALA A 102 -16.74 6.93 -10.07
C ALA A 102 -16.00 7.25 -11.40
N PRO A 103 -16.73 7.63 -12.47
CA PRO A 103 -16.09 8.12 -13.69
C PRO A 103 -15.24 9.35 -13.41
N TYR A 104 -14.08 9.43 -14.05
CA TYR A 104 -13.27 10.64 -14.03
C TYR A 104 -13.95 11.74 -14.88
N VAL A 105 -14.13 12.91 -14.28
CA VAL A 105 -14.82 14.07 -14.89
C VAL A 105 -13.90 15.30 -15.04
N GLY A 106 -12.59 15.09 -14.89
CA GLY A 106 -11.61 16.15 -15.10
C GLY A 106 -11.23 16.34 -16.58
N PRO A 107 -10.18 17.12 -16.87
CA PRO A 107 -9.69 17.34 -18.23
C PRO A 107 -9.34 16.03 -18.94
N GLU A 108 -9.60 15.97 -20.25
CA GLU A 108 -9.31 14.81 -21.09
C GLU A 108 -7.83 14.39 -20.98
N LEU A 109 -7.61 13.08 -20.84
CA LEU A 109 -6.28 12.49 -20.80
C LEU A 109 -5.92 12.03 -22.22
N THR A 110 -5.11 12.81 -22.92
CA THR A 110 -4.58 12.42 -24.24
C THR A 110 -3.40 11.47 -24.05
N ILE A 111 -3.55 10.22 -24.49
CA ILE A 111 -2.44 9.26 -24.49
C ILE A 111 -1.67 9.45 -25.81
N ASP A 112 -0.45 9.96 -25.71
CA ASP A 112 0.44 10.06 -26.87
C ASP A 112 1.06 8.68 -27.17
N MET A 113 0.44 7.98 -28.13
CA MET A 113 0.84 6.64 -28.56
C MET A 113 2.20 6.59 -29.26
N ASP A 114 2.78 7.74 -29.64
CA ASP A 114 4.09 7.80 -30.31
C ASP A 114 5.26 7.58 -29.33
N SER A 115 5.01 7.63 -28.01
CA SER A 115 6.03 7.43 -26.97
C SER A 115 6.23 5.95 -26.55
N MET A 116 5.40 5.02 -27.03
CA MET A 116 5.43 3.61 -26.60
C MET A 116 6.30 2.70 -27.49
N TYR A 117 6.83 3.23 -28.59
CA TYR A 117 7.60 2.50 -29.62
C TYR A 117 9.04 2.98 -29.83
N ASN A 118 9.56 3.88 -28.98
CA ASN A 118 10.97 4.31 -29.01
C ASN A 118 11.76 3.72 -27.84
#